data_AF-A0A962PDN8-F1
#
_entry.id   AF-A0A962PDN8-F1
#
_cell.length_a   1.000
_cell.length_b   1.000
_cell.length_c   1.000
_cell.angle_alpha   90.00
_cell.angle_beta   90.00
_cell.angle_gamma   90.00
#
_symmetry.space_group_name_H-M   'P 1'
#
loop_
_entity.id
_entity.type
_entity.pdbx_description
1 polymer ?
#
loop_
_entity_poly.entity_id
_entity_poly.type
_entity_poly.pdbx_seq_one_letter_code
_entity_poly.pdbx_strand_id
1 'polypeptide(L)'
;MDLQRTLTLARGALLDPEPTWRGYLPEAGDWQHTAALLTVPLIVASTIAAYLLGFLGSGVSLFGQFRPTLGSSLLGIVSGAVAIGVVAFIFSFFAGVFGGRKDFALSLAALTLAFVPGYVGQAIAWLPWIGGLLAFGLGIYALVLLWRIVPIYLEVPGDKRVLHYIVSLLSSLVCMLLISSLVATLSGHSGAGAQRYRDGAVKSPIESTGLFGGMARQGQLVEAAENDEYQAPANGKVSEDQVEELIRVMDRTRELREQQTARLKAISDKADQEGGLSISDFGAMMSGAQNIAGLQTAEIEVVKSGGGNWAEHQWVKNTLRTAWIQKDGSAAIQHNYRLYQQYEDKLQAYITP
;
A
#
# COMPACT_ATOMS: atom_id res chain seq x y z
N MET A 1 13.41 -36.19 -2.42
CA MET A 1 12.22 -35.43 -2.02
C MET A 1 11.05 -36.39 -2.04
N ASP A 2 10.39 -36.61 -0.90
CA ASP A 2 9.23 -37.51 -0.80
C ASP A 2 7.94 -36.71 -0.99
N LEU A 3 7.52 -36.55 -2.25
CA LEU A 3 6.36 -35.74 -2.62
C LEU A 3 5.03 -36.29 -2.09
N GLN A 4 4.91 -37.61 -1.95
CA GLN A 4 3.69 -38.22 -1.41
C GLN A 4 3.51 -37.86 0.06
N ARG A 5 4.61 -37.89 0.81
CA ARG A 5 4.62 -37.47 2.21
C ARG A 5 4.35 -35.98 2.36
N THR A 6 4.97 -35.13 1.55
CA THR A 6 4.68 -33.68 1.51
C THR A 6 3.19 -33.42 1.27
N LEU A 7 2.59 -34.08 0.28
CA LEU A 7 1.18 -33.88 -0.07
C LEU A 7 0.24 -34.36 1.05
N THR A 8 0.57 -35.48 1.68
CA THR A 8 -0.18 -36.01 2.84
C THR A 8 -0.16 -35.01 4.00
N LEU A 9 1.01 -34.47 4.33
CA LEU A 9 1.16 -33.47 5.39
C LEU A 9 0.44 -32.16 5.04
N ALA A 10 0.56 -31.68 3.80
CA ALA A 10 -0.12 -30.45 3.38
C ALA A 10 -1.65 -30.61 3.42
N ARG A 11 -2.18 -31.71 2.89
CA ARG A 11 -3.62 -32.02 2.95
C ARG A 11 -4.10 -32.15 4.39
N GLY A 12 -3.35 -32.88 5.21
CA GLY A 12 -3.64 -33.06 6.63
C GLY A 12 -3.64 -31.74 7.39
N ALA A 13 -2.63 -30.89 7.20
CA ALA A 13 -2.56 -29.58 7.83
C ALA A 13 -3.74 -28.66 7.46
N LEU A 14 -4.29 -28.81 6.26
CA LEU A 14 -5.44 -28.04 5.79
C LEU A 14 -6.78 -28.58 6.33
N LEU A 15 -6.99 -29.90 6.27
CA LEU A 15 -8.29 -30.55 6.50
C LEU A 15 -8.44 -31.22 7.87
N ASP A 16 -7.35 -31.75 8.41
CA ASP A 16 -7.30 -32.42 9.71
C ASP A 16 -6.03 -32.00 10.50
N PRO A 17 -5.99 -30.72 10.93
CA PRO A 17 -4.76 -30.07 11.35
C PRO A 17 -4.12 -30.73 12.58
N GLU A 18 -4.87 -30.91 13.66
CA GLU A 18 -4.30 -31.32 14.95
C GLU A 18 -3.70 -32.74 14.95
N PRO A 19 -4.36 -33.76 14.39
CA PRO A 19 -3.75 -35.08 14.21
C PRO A 19 -2.49 -35.03 13.35
N THR A 20 -2.50 -34.23 12.28
CA THR A 20 -1.33 -34.05 11.41
C THR A 20 -0.15 -33.44 12.16
N TRP A 21 -0.40 -32.38 12.93
CA TRP A 21 0.62 -31.69 13.71
C TRP A 21 1.25 -32.61 14.76
N ARG A 22 0.42 -33.37 15.49
CA ARG A 22 0.89 -34.32 16.51
C ARG A 22 1.64 -35.50 15.89
N GLY A 23 1.19 -35.98 14.73
CA GLY A 23 1.86 -37.04 13.98
C GLY A 23 3.24 -36.64 13.46
N TYR A 24 3.41 -35.37 13.08
CA TYR A 24 4.70 -34.85 12.58
C TYR A 24 5.67 -34.41 13.69
N LEU A 25 5.17 -34.07 14.87
CA LEU A 25 5.96 -33.52 15.98
C LEU A 25 7.22 -34.34 16.35
N PRO A 26 7.21 -35.69 16.38
CA PRO A 26 8.40 -36.49 16.72
C PRO A 26 9.58 -36.29 15.75
N GLU A 27 9.31 -35.87 14.52
CA GLU A 27 10.31 -35.69 13.45
C GLU A 27 10.65 -34.20 13.23
N ALA A 28 9.97 -33.29 13.93
CA ALA A 28 10.10 -31.84 13.76
C ALA A 28 11.33 -31.22 14.43
N GLY A 29 12.14 -32.02 15.13
CA GLY A 29 13.35 -31.55 15.81
C GLY A 29 14.53 -31.19 14.90
N ASP A 30 14.44 -31.51 13.60
CA ASP A 30 15.43 -31.13 12.60
C ASP A 30 14.85 -30.16 11.56
N TRP A 31 15.34 -28.92 11.58
CA TRP A 31 14.89 -27.87 10.66
C TRP A 31 15.23 -28.18 9.20
N GLN A 32 16.34 -28.88 8.94
CA GLN A 32 16.75 -29.25 7.58
C GLN A 32 15.78 -30.28 7.01
N HIS A 33 15.41 -31.27 7.83
CA HIS A 33 14.39 -32.24 7.49
C HIS A 33 13.05 -31.57 7.17
N THR A 34 12.55 -30.69 8.03
CA THR A 34 11.31 -29.93 7.78
C THR A 34 11.40 -29.06 6.52
N ALA A 35 12.52 -28.36 6.33
CA ALA A 35 12.71 -27.49 5.18
C ALA A 35 12.69 -28.27 3.86
N ALA A 36 13.40 -29.39 3.80
CA ALA A 36 13.51 -30.23 2.61
C ALA A 36 12.24 -31.05 2.33
N LEU A 37 11.56 -31.53 3.38
CA LEU A 37 10.34 -32.34 3.26
C LEU A 37 9.11 -31.51 2.97
N LEU A 38 8.98 -30.32 3.56
CA LEU A 38 7.72 -29.57 3.57
C LEU A 38 7.88 -28.13 3.09
N THR A 39 8.73 -27.32 3.73
CA THR A 39 8.76 -25.86 3.49
C THR A 39 9.16 -25.50 2.06
N VAL A 40 10.29 -26.01 1.57
CA VAL A 40 10.79 -25.72 0.21
C VAL A 40 9.84 -26.26 -0.87
N PRO A 41 9.39 -27.54 -0.81
CA PRO A 41 8.40 -28.05 -1.76
C PRO A 41 7.13 -27.20 -1.83
N LEU A 42 6.65 -26.72 -0.68
CA LEU A 42 5.41 -25.95 -0.60
C LEU A 42 5.56 -24.54 -1.19
N ILE A 43 6.67 -23.84 -0.90
CA ILE A 43 7.00 -22.54 -1.51
C ILE A 43 7.14 -22.68 -3.02
N VAL A 44 7.83 -23.72 -3.49
CA VAL A 44 8.00 -23.97 -4.93
C VAL A 44 6.66 -24.28 -5.59
N ALA A 45 5.85 -25.16 -4.99
CA ALA A 45 4.54 -25.52 -5.51
C ALA A 45 3.58 -24.32 -5.55
N SER A 46 3.55 -23.50 -4.49
CA SER A 46 2.70 -22.30 -4.47
C SER A 46 3.13 -21.28 -5.51
N THR A 47 4.45 -21.08 -5.69
CA THR A 47 5.00 -20.17 -6.70
C THR A 47 4.68 -20.64 -8.12
N ILE A 48 4.83 -21.94 -8.40
CA ILE A 48 4.49 -22.51 -9.71
C ILE A 48 2.99 -22.41 -9.97
N ALA A 49 2.15 -22.74 -8.98
CA ALA A 49 0.69 -22.66 -9.12
C ALA A 49 0.24 -21.21 -9.33
N ALA A 50 0.77 -20.25 -8.57
CA ALA A 50 0.54 -18.82 -8.76
C ALA A 50 1.00 -18.36 -10.15
N TYR A 51 2.17 -18.81 -10.60
CA TYR A 51 2.70 -18.51 -11.94
C TYR A 51 1.76 -19.01 -13.05
N LEU A 52 1.31 -20.26 -12.97
CA LEU A 52 0.40 -20.88 -13.94
C LEU A 52 -0.99 -20.23 -13.94
N LEU A 53 -1.57 -20.00 -12.76
CA LEU A 53 -2.87 -19.35 -12.62
C LEU A 53 -2.81 -17.87 -13.06
N GLY A 54 -1.65 -17.23 -12.94
CA GLY A 54 -1.39 -15.90 -13.50
C GLY A 54 -1.56 -15.82 -15.02
N PHE A 55 -1.45 -16.94 -15.77
CA PHE A 55 -1.74 -16.96 -17.21
C PHE A 55 -3.24 -17.01 -17.54
N LEU A 56 -4.06 -17.52 -16.62
CA LEU A 56 -5.52 -17.58 -16.80
C LEU A 56 -6.19 -16.20 -16.63
N GLY A 57 -5.52 -15.28 -15.94
CA GLY A 57 -5.92 -13.88 -15.84
C GLY A 57 -5.72 -13.12 -17.16
N SER A 58 -6.60 -13.33 -18.14
CA SER A 58 -6.66 -12.49 -19.34
C SER A 58 -7.13 -11.08 -18.96
N GLY A 59 -6.24 -10.09 -18.99
CA GLY A 59 -6.57 -8.66 -19.14
C GLY A 59 -7.28 -7.92 -17.99
N VAL A 60 -7.94 -8.59 -17.04
CA VAL A 60 -8.87 -7.95 -16.08
C VAL A 60 -8.70 -8.43 -14.63
N SER A 61 -7.46 -8.47 -14.13
CA SER A 61 -7.22 -8.56 -12.68
C SER A 61 -7.24 -7.15 -12.08
N LEU A 62 -8.06 -6.95 -11.04
CA LEU A 62 -8.25 -5.69 -10.30
C LEU A 62 -6.95 -5.10 -9.69
N PHE A 63 -5.86 -5.87 -9.65
CA PHE A 63 -4.64 -5.53 -8.91
C PHE A 63 -3.44 -5.08 -9.76
N GLY A 64 -3.65 -4.79 -11.05
CA GLY A 64 -2.56 -4.33 -11.93
C GLY A 64 -1.61 -5.49 -12.31
N GLN A 65 -1.13 -5.46 -13.55
CA GLN A 65 -0.47 -6.61 -14.15
C GLN A 65 1.01 -6.70 -13.77
N PHE A 66 1.34 -7.53 -12.78
CA PHE A 66 2.69 -8.10 -12.66
C PHE A 66 2.63 -9.54 -13.14
N ARG A 67 2.97 -9.78 -14.42
CA ARG A 67 3.23 -11.15 -14.87
C ARG A 67 4.50 -11.62 -14.16
N PRO A 68 4.44 -12.66 -13.32
CA PRO A 68 5.66 -13.13 -12.71
C PRO A 68 6.58 -13.60 -13.83
N THR A 69 7.80 -13.08 -13.85
CA THR A 69 8.90 -13.55 -14.71
C THR A 69 9.63 -14.68 -14.02
N LEU A 70 10.41 -15.48 -14.74
CA LEU A 70 11.29 -16.50 -14.13
C LEU A 70 12.20 -15.88 -13.05
N GLY A 71 12.75 -14.69 -13.30
CA GLY A 71 13.59 -13.97 -12.34
C GLY A 71 12.83 -13.57 -11.07
N SER A 72 11.64 -12.99 -11.20
CA SER A 72 10.83 -12.59 -10.03
C SER A 72 10.29 -13.80 -9.26
N SER A 73 10.00 -14.92 -9.93
CA SER A 73 9.58 -16.16 -9.28
C SER A 73 10.71 -16.79 -8.46
N LEU A 74 11.93 -16.81 -8.99
CA LEU A 74 13.12 -17.27 -8.26
C LEU A 74 13.41 -16.39 -7.04
N LEU A 75 13.36 -15.06 -7.23
CA LEU A 75 13.51 -14.11 -6.13
C LEU A 75 12.41 -14.30 -5.07
N GLY A 76 11.18 -14.58 -5.50
CA GLY A 76 10.05 -14.87 -4.62
C GLY A 76 10.25 -16.15 -3.79
N ILE A 77 10.80 -17.21 -4.38
CA ILE A 77 11.13 -18.45 -3.66
C ILE A 77 12.18 -18.18 -2.58
N VAL A 78 13.27 -17.48 -2.94
CA VAL A 78 14.34 -17.13 -1.99
C VAL A 78 13.80 -16.23 -0.87
N SER A 79 13.04 -15.19 -1.24
CA SER A 79 12.44 -14.26 -0.28
C SER A 79 11.45 -14.95 0.65
N GLY A 80 10.64 -15.89 0.13
CA GLY A 80 9.71 -16.68 0.94
C GLY A 80 10.42 -17.59 1.94
N ALA A 81 11.54 -18.21 1.53
CA ALA A 81 12.36 -19.04 2.42
C ALA A 81 13.04 -18.21 3.52
N VAL A 82 13.57 -17.04 3.18
CA VAL A 82 14.12 -16.09 4.16
C VAL A 82 13.02 -15.60 5.11
N ALA A 83 11.86 -15.24 4.58
CA ALA A 83 10.75 -14.72 5.38
C ALA A 83 10.29 -15.73 6.44
N ILE A 84 9.99 -16.98 6.05
CA ILE A 84 9.56 -17.99 7.02
C ILE A 84 10.66 -18.33 8.03
N GLY A 85 11.93 -18.30 7.63
CA GLY A 85 13.07 -18.47 8.53
C GLY A 85 13.14 -17.35 9.58
N VAL A 86 12.98 -16.09 9.17
CA VAL A 86 12.97 -14.95 10.10
C VAL A 86 11.77 -15.04 11.06
N VAL A 87 10.57 -15.38 10.57
CA VAL A 87 9.40 -15.56 11.44
C VAL A 87 9.62 -16.71 12.43
N ALA A 88 10.21 -17.83 11.99
CA ALA A 88 10.54 -18.97 12.86
C ALA A 88 11.53 -18.59 13.94
N PHE A 89 12.54 -17.78 13.61
CA PHE A 89 13.47 -17.25 14.60
C PHE A 89 12.75 -16.38 15.63
N ILE A 90 11.87 -15.47 15.19
CA ILE A 90 11.12 -14.56 16.08
C ILE A 90 10.23 -15.36 17.04
N PHE A 91 9.44 -16.31 16.53
CA PHE A 91 8.53 -17.12 17.35
C PHE A 91 9.30 -18.01 18.34
N SER A 92 10.41 -18.60 17.92
CA SER A 92 11.31 -19.37 18.78
C SER A 92 11.92 -18.50 19.89
N PHE A 93 12.42 -17.31 19.53
CA PHE A 93 13.00 -16.36 20.48
C PHE A 93 12.00 -15.95 21.57
N PHE A 94 10.81 -15.50 21.17
CA PHE A 94 9.78 -15.10 22.12
C PHE A 94 9.24 -16.29 22.92
N ALA A 95 9.22 -17.50 22.36
CA ALA A 95 8.84 -18.68 23.13
C ALA A 95 9.77 -18.85 24.34
N GLY A 96 11.08 -18.70 24.14
CA GLY A 96 12.05 -18.69 25.24
C GLY A 96 11.81 -17.57 26.27
N VAL A 97 11.50 -16.35 25.82
CA VAL A 97 11.19 -15.20 26.71
C VAL A 97 9.95 -15.47 27.56
N PHE A 98 8.93 -16.11 27.00
CA PHE A 98 7.67 -16.39 27.67
C PHE A 98 7.62 -17.76 28.38
N GLY A 99 8.76 -18.43 28.54
CA GLY A 99 8.87 -19.68 29.30
C GLY A 99 8.40 -20.93 28.55
N GLY A 100 8.26 -20.85 27.22
CA GLY A 100 8.17 -22.00 26.33
C GLY A 100 9.54 -22.49 25.86
N ARG A 101 9.52 -23.44 24.94
CA ARG A 101 10.69 -24.07 24.33
C ARG A 101 11.29 -23.20 23.23
N LYS A 102 12.52 -22.71 23.45
CA LYS A 102 13.31 -21.93 22.46
C LYS A 102 13.96 -22.84 21.42
N ASP A 103 13.17 -23.33 20.47
CA ASP A 103 13.63 -24.24 19.42
C ASP A 103 13.24 -23.73 18.03
N PHE A 104 14.24 -23.55 17.16
CA PHE A 104 14.03 -23.04 15.81
C PHE A 104 13.39 -24.09 14.90
N ALA A 105 13.81 -25.36 15.03
CA ALA A 105 13.28 -26.45 14.20
C ALA A 105 11.80 -26.66 14.47
N LEU A 106 11.42 -26.69 15.75
CA LEU A 106 10.01 -26.78 16.16
C LEU A 106 9.21 -25.55 15.71
N SER A 107 9.79 -24.35 15.79
CA SER A 107 9.11 -23.14 15.31
C SER A 107 8.91 -23.15 13.80
N LEU A 108 9.90 -23.60 13.02
CA LEU A 108 9.81 -23.68 11.57
C LEU A 108 8.76 -24.70 11.13
N ALA A 109 8.73 -25.87 11.79
CA ALA A 109 7.70 -26.89 11.55
C ALA A 109 6.31 -26.38 11.88
N ALA A 110 6.14 -25.72 13.03
CA ALA A 110 4.88 -25.13 13.44
C ALA A 110 4.36 -24.10 12.42
N LEU A 111 5.23 -23.17 11.99
CA LEU A 111 4.86 -22.14 11.02
C LEU A 111 4.56 -22.73 9.65
N THR A 112 5.38 -23.68 9.18
CA THR A 112 5.18 -24.29 7.86
C THR A 112 3.84 -25.02 7.79
N LEU A 113 3.49 -25.78 8.84
CA LEU A 113 2.21 -26.49 8.93
C LEU A 113 1.02 -25.52 9.09
N ALA A 114 1.16 -24.45 9.88
CA ALA A 114 0.10 -23.46 10.06
C ALA A 114 -0.15 -22.63 8.79
N PHE A 115 0.89 -22.33 8.02
CA PHE A 115 0.81 -21.50 6.82
C PHE A 115 0.46 -22.27 5.54
N VAL A 116 0.24 -23.59 5.59
CA VAL A 116 -0.26 -24.36 4.43
C VAL A 116 -1.47 -23.70 3.76
N PRO A 117 -2.51 -23.25 4.48
CA PRO A 117 -3.61 -22.51 3.87
C PRO A 117 -3.16 -21.22 3.18
N GLY A 118 -2.19 -20.51 3.76
CA GLY A 118 -1.62 -19.29 3.16
C GLY A 118 -0.92 -19.56 1.83
N TYR A 119 -0.18 -20.66 1.71
CA TYR A 119 0.43 -21.09 0.44
C TYR A 119 -0.61 -21.47 -0.61
N VAL A 120 -1.70 -22.13 -0.22
CA VAL A 120 -2.84 -22.41 -1.10
C VAL A 120 -3.52 -21.09 -1.51
N GLY A 121 -3.70 -20.17 -0.56
CA GLY A 121 -4.24 -18.83 -0.78
C GLY A 121 -3.45 -18.04 -1.80
N GLN A 122 -2.11 -18.05 -1.69
CA GLN A 122 -1.22 -17.42 -2.67
C GLN A 122 -1.44 -17.98 -4.08
N ALA A 123 -1.58 -19.30 -4.22
CA ALA A 123 -1.82 -19.91 -5.52
C ALA A 123 -3.16 -19.44 -6.12
N ILE A 124 -4.26 -19.54 -5.37
CA ILE A 124 -5.60 -19.22 -5.87
C ILE A 124 -5.92 -17.72 -5.90
N ALA A 125 -5.07 -16.87 -5.33
CA ALA A 125 -5.22 -15.42 -5.34
C ALA A 125 -5.41 -14.84 -6.76
N TRP A 126 -4.87 -15.54 -7.76
CA TRP A 126 -4.93 -15.16 -9.17
C TRP A 126 -6.26 -15.47 -9.86
N LEU A 127 -7.19 -16.16 -9.20
CA LEU A 127 -8.53 -16.39 -9.74
C LEU A 127 -9.29 -15.05 -9.84
N PRO A 128 -9.89 -14.73 -11.00
CA PRO A 128 -10.70 -13.51 -11.15
C PRO A 128 -11.83 -13.45 -10.12
N TRP A 129 -12.05 -12.24 -9.59
CA TRP A 129 -13.13 -11.86 -8.66
C TRP A 129 -13.08 -12.48 -7.26
N ILE A 130 -12.89 -13.80 -7.16
CA ILE A 130 -12.96 -14.54 -5.89
C ILE A 130 -11.58 -14.86 -5.31
N GLY A 131 -10.51 -14.83 -6.12
CA GLY A 131 -9.18 -15.29 -5.69
C GLY A 131 -8.64 -14.52 -4.49
N GLY A 132 -8.73 -13.19 -4.51
CA GLY A 132 -8.30 -12.36 -3.40
C GLY A 132 -9.09 -12.61 -2.11
N LEU A 133 -10.41 -12.80 -2.21
CA LEU A 133 -11.27 -13.08 -1.05
C LEU A 133 -10.96 -14.45 -0.44
N LEU A 134 -10.77 -15.48 -1.29
CA LEU A 134 -10.37 -16.81 -0.86
C LEU A 134 -8.98 -16.80 -0.22
N ALA A 135 -8.02 -16.10 -0.82
CA ALA A 135 -6.67 -15.94 -0.27
C ALA A 135 -6.70 -15.23 1.09
N PHE A 136 -7.54 -14.20 1.24
CA PHE A 136 -7.73 -13.50 2.51
C PHE A 136 -8.33 -14.42 3.58
N GLY A 137 -9.39 -15.18 3.25
CA GLY A 137 -9.98 -16.15 4.16
C GLY A 137 -9.00 -17.24 4.60
N LEU A 138 -8.20 -17.76 3.67
CA LEU A 138 -7.15 -18.73 3.98
C LEU A 138 -6.00 -18.12 4.80
N GLY A 139 -5.69 -16.84 4.60
CA GLY A 139 -4.75 -16.10 5.45
C GLY A 139 -5.23 -16.00 6.89
N ILE A 140 -6.50 -15.64 7.12
CA ILE A 140 -7.11 -15.64 8.45
C ILE A 140 -7.07 -17.04 9.05
N TYR A 141 -7.44 -18.07 8.27
CA TYR A 141 -7.41 -19.45 8.73
C TYR A 141 -6.00 -19.88 9.14
N ALA A 142 -4.96 -19.52 8.39
CA ALA A 142 -3.57 -19.78 8.75
C ALA A 142 -3.17 -19.16 10.09
N LEU A 143 -3.63 -17.94 10.40
CA LEU A 143 -3.42 -17.30 11.71
C LEU A 143 -4.12 -18.08 12.84
N VAL A 144 -5.36 -18.55 12.61
CA VAL A 144 -6.07 -19.40 13.58
C VAL A 144 -5.32 -20.72 13.81
N LEU A 145 -4.79 -21.34 12.76
CA LEU A 145 -3.97 -22.55 12.89
C LEU A 145 -2.67 -22.27 13.64
N LEU A 146 -2.02 -21.14 13.35
CA LEU A 146 -0.79 -20.73 14.04
C LEU A 146 -1.02 -20.58 15.54
N TRP A 147 -2.10 -19.90 15.92
CA TRP A 147 -2.52 -19.78 17.31
C TRP A 147 -2.65 -21.16 17.99
N ARG A 148 -3.20 -22.16 17.29
CA ARG A 148 -3.43 -23.52 17.82
C ARG A 148 -2.16 -24.38 17.90
N ILE A 149 -1.27 -24.31 16.92
CA ILE A 149 -0.08 -25.18 16.84
C ILE A 149 1.07 -24.71 17.74
N VAL A 150 1.21 -23.40 17.96
CA VAL A 150 2.30 -22.81 18.77
C VAL A 150 2.44 -23.46 20.16
N PRO A 151 1.39 -23.59 20.99
CA PRO A 151 1.54 -24.23 22.30
C PRO A 151 1.87 -25.73 22.23
N ILE A 152 1.60 -26.40 21.11
CA ILE A 152 1.92 -27.83 20.92
C ILE A 152 3.41 -28.00 20.64
N TYR A 153 4.00 -27.13 19.81
CA TYR A 153 5.38 -27.26 19.34
C TYR A 153 6.37 -26.51 20.23
N LEU A 154 6.01 -25.31 20.68
CA LEU A 154 6.86 -24.44 21.46
C LEU A 154 6.51 -24.47 22.95
N GLU A 155 5.56 -25.30 23.37
CA GLU A 155 5.23 -25.53 24.78
C GLU A 155 5.00 -24.23 25.57
N VAL A 156 4.47 -23.20 24.91
CA VAL A 156 4.25 -21.88 25.54
C VAL A 156 3.18 -22.01 26.64
N PRO A 157 3.46 -21.57 27.88
CA PRO A 157 2.50 -21.60 28.97
C PRO A 157 1.17 -20.92 28.61
N GLY A 158 0.06 -21.51 29.05
CA GLY A 158 -1.28 -21.06 28.68
C GLY A 158 -1.60 -19.61 29.08
N ASP A 159 -1.08 -19.16 30.22
CA ASP A 159 -1.20 -17.80 30.74
C ASP A 159 -0.45 -16.76 29.89
N LYS A 160 0.64 -17.16 29.23
CA LYS A 160 1.48 -16.28 28.41
C LYS A 160 1.25 -16.42 26.90
N ARG A 161 0.44 -17.40 26.48
CA ARG A 161 0.17 -17.70 25.08
C ARG A 161 -0.33 -16.50 24.27
N VAL A 162 -1.29 -15.74 24.83
CA VAL A 162 -1.85 -14.54 24.16
C VAL A 162 -0.74 -13.52 23.91
N LEU A 163 0.06 -13.24 24.94
CA LEU A 163 1.12 -12.25 24.89
C LEU A 163 2.23 -12.68 23.91
N HIS A 164 2.68 -13.93 23.98
CA HIS A 164 3.64 -14.51 23.04
C HIS A 164 3.16 -14.34 21.60
N TYR A 165 1.91 -14.69 21.32
CA TYR A 165 1.37 -14.66 19.97
C TYR A 165 1.30 -13.24 19.40
N ILE A 166 0.73 -12.29 20.15
CA ILE A 166 0.58 -10.90 19.71
C ILE A 166 1.96 -10.25 19.49
N VAL A 167 2.87 -10.40 20.45
CA VAL A 167 4.21 -9.79 20.38
C VAL A 167 5.01 -10.39 19.22
N SER A 168 4.96 -11.71 19.02
CA SER A 168 5.66 -12.37 17.92
C SER A 168 5.11 -11.95 16.57
N LEU A 169 3.78 -11.80 16.44
CA LEU A 169 3.12 -11.40 15.20
C LEU A 169 3.43 -9.94 14.83
N LEU A 170 3.35 -9.02 15.79
CA LEU A 170 3.73 -7.62 15.58
C LEU A 170 5.22 -7.47 15.25
N SER A 171 6.09 -8.19 15.97
CA SER A 171 7.53 -8.17 15.68
C SER A 171 7.83 -8.73 14.29
N SER A 172 7.15 -9.80 13.89
CA SER A 172 7.26 -10.37 12.54
C SER A 172 6.83 -9.37 11.48
N LEU A 173 5.72 -8.65 11.68
CA LEU A 173 5.25 -7.62 10.76
C LEU A 173 6.30 -6.50 10.60
N VAL A 174 6.82 -5.97 11.70
CA VAL A 174 7.86 -4.93 11.68
C VAL A 174 9.12 -5.43 10.96
N CYS A 175 9.60 -6.63 11.28
CA CYS A 175 10.77 -7.21 10.61
C CYS A 175 10.52 -7.40 9.11
N MET A 176 9.34 -7.85 8.68
CA MET A 176 9.01 -8.00 7.26
C MET A 176 8.97 -6.66 6.53
N LEU A 177 8.47 -5.59 7.16
CA LEU A 177 8.51 -4.24 6.58
C LEU A 177 9.95 -3.75 6.37
N LEU A 178 10.83 -4.01 7.35
CA LEU A 178 12.26 -3.66 7.24
C LEU A 178 13.01 -4.48 6.19
N ILE A 179 12.71 -5.78 6.09
CA ILE A 179 13.30 -6.63 5.04
C ILE A 179 12.80 -6.16 3.67
N SER A 180 11.52 -5.82 3.54
CA SER A 180 10.93 -5.34 2.29
C SER A 180 11.56 -4.01 1.85
N SER A 181 11.78 -3.06 2.77
CA SER A 181 12.45 -1.79 2.45
C SER A 181 13.92 -1.98 2.05
N LEU A 182 14.62 -2.91 2.70
CA LEU A 182 15.99 -3.25 2.34
C LEU A 182 16.08 -3.90 0.95
N VAL A 183 15.20 -4.88 0.66
CA VAL A 183 15.14 -5.55 -0.65
C VAL A 183 14.78 -4.56 -1.75
N ALA A 184 13.85 -3.64 -1.51
CA ALA A 184 13.54 -2.56 -2.45
C ALA A 184 14.78 -1.70 -2.73
N THR A 185 15.55 -1.36 -1.69
CA THR A 185 16.77 -0.55 -1.80
C THR A 185 17.88 -1.25 -2.57
N LEU A 186 18.08 -2.55 -2.35
CA LEU A 186 19.14 -3.34 -2.97
C LEU A 186 18.82 -3.80 -4.39
N SER A 187 17.55 -4.06 -4.70
CA SER A 187 17.12 -4.53 -6.03
C SER A 187 17.11 -3.40 -7.06
N GLY A 188 17.69 -2.24 -6.74
CA GLY A 188 17.58 -1.01 -7.53
C GLY A 188 16.13 -0.55 -7.70
N HIS A 189 15.19 -1.08 -6.92
CA HIS A 189 13.77 -0.70 -6.97
C HIS A 189 13.48 0.58 -6.15
N SER A 190 14.41 0.96 -5.27
CA SER A 190 14.63 2.35 -4.84
C SER A 190 14.95 3.30 -6.00
N GLY A 191 15.27 2.77 -7.19
CA GLY A 191 15.45 3.49 -8.45
C GLY A 191 14.53 3.03 -9.60
N ALA A 192 13.88 1.87 -9.59
CA ALA A 192 12.99 1.50 -10.70
C ALA A 192 11.65 2.25 -10.64
N GLY A 193 11.21 2.67 -9.45
CA GLY A 193 10.21 3.71 -9.27
C GLY A 193 10.81 5.10 -9.49
N ALA A 194 11.85 5.46 -8.74
CA ALA A 194 12.39 6.83 -8.73
C ALA A 194 13.17 7.26 -10.01
N GLN A 195 13.80 6.34 -10.74
CA GLN A 195 14.60 6.59 -11.95
C GLN A 195 13.78 6.43 -13.23
N ARG A 196 12.70 5.63 -13.23
CA ARG A 196 11.66 5.72 -14.28
C ARG A 196 10.78 6.97 -14.13
N TYR A 197 10.67 7.50 -12.91
CA TYR A 197 10.12 8.84 -12.62
C TYR A 197 10.99 9.98 -13.17
N ARG A 198 12.31 9.79 -13.26
CA ARG A 198 13.24 10.81 -13.75
C ARG A 198 13.25 10.95 -15.28
N ASP A 199 13.08 9.85 -16.01
CA ASP A 199 13.33 9.84 -17.46
C ASP A 199 12.06 9.81 -18.34
N GLY A 200 10.86 9.98 -17.77
CA GLY A 200 9.62 10.28 -18.51
C GLY A 200 9.15 9.24 -19.55
N ALA A 201 9.75 8.05 -19.58
CA ALA A 201 9.69 7.14 -20.73
C ALA A 201 8.95 5.82 -20.45
N VAL A 202 7.80 5.82 -19.75
CA VAL A 202 6.82 4.73 -19.87
C VAL A 202 5.39 5.27 -19.66
N LYS A 203 4.62 5.39 -20.74
CA LYS A 203 3.15 5.48 -20.66
C LYS A 203 2.61 4.06 -20.42
N SER A 204 2.43 3.65 -19.16
CA SER A 204 1.66 2.44 -18.85
C SER A 204 0.22 2.84 -18.48
N PRO A 205 -0.83 2.29 -19.13
CA PRO A 205 -2.22 2.73 -18.92
C PRO A 205 -2.85 2.29 -17.58
N ILE A 206 -2.11 1.68 -16.66
CA ILE A 206 -2.67 0.94 -15.50
C ILE A 206 -1.96 1.30 -14.17
N GLU A 207 -1.62 2.57 -13.96
CA GLU A 207 -1.11 3.06 -12.65
C GLU A 207 -2.09 4.03 -11.95
N SER A 208 -3.37 4.04 -12.35
CA SER A 208 -4.32 5.05 -11.87
C SER A 208 -5.48 4.60 -11.00
N THR A 209 -5.55 3.34 -10.53
CA THR A 209 -6.85 2.81 -10.04
C THR A 209 -6.84 2.02 -8.73
N GLY A 210 -5.84 2.19 -7.85
CA GLY A 210 -5.78 1.52 -6.52
C GLY A 210 -5.56 2.46 -5.33
N LEU A 211 -6.01 2.05 -4.12
CA LEU A 211 -5.96 2.82 -2.86
C LEU A 211 -4.56 3.40 -2.57
N PHE A 212 -3.52 2.57 -2.70
CA PHE A 212 -2.14 2.95 -2.43
C PHE A 212 -1.49 3.75 -3.57
N GLY A 213 -1.95 3.58 -4.82
CA GLY A 213 -1.44 4.34 -5.97
C GLY A 213 -1.90 5.81 -5.94
N GLY A 214 -3.13 6.05 -5.49
CA GLY A 214 -3.64 7.42 -5.28
C GLY A 214 -2.87 8.17 -4.19
N MET A 215 -2.58 7.51 -3.07
CA MET A 215 -1.80 8.10 -1.98
C MET A 215 -0.35 8.37 -2.37
N ALA A 216 0.28 7.45 -3.11
CA ALA A 216 1.64 7.65 -3.62
C ALA A 216 1.73 8.84 -4.59
N ARG A 217 0.77 8.96 -5.52
CA ARG A 217 0.70 10.12 -6.43
C ARG A 217 0.51 11.42 -5.67
N GLN A 218 -0.37 11.43 -4.67
CA GLN A 218 -0.62 12.61 -3.86
C GLN A 218 0.63 13.01 -3.07
N GLY A 219 1.35 12.04 -2.49
CA GLY A 219 2.63 12.27 -1.81
C GLY A 219 3.67 12.91 -2.73
N GLN A 220 3.79 12.44 -3.97
CA GLN A 220 4.71 13.01 -4.96
C GLN A 220 4.30 14.41 -5.42
N LEU A 221 3.01 14.69 -5.57
CA LEU A 221 2.54 16.03 -5.91
C LEU A 221 2.88 17.03 -4.81
N VAL A 222 2.74 16.62 -3.55
CA VAL A 222 3.11 17.44 -2.39
C VAL A 222 4.64 17.61 -2.31
N GLU A 223 5.41 16.53 -2.46
CA GLU A 223 6.88 16.59 -2.47
C GLU A 223 7.42 17.47 -3.62
N ALA A 224 6.85 17.36 -4.82
CA ALA A 224 7.22 18.20 -5.95
C ALA A 224 6.84 19.67 -5.76
N ALA A 225 5.82 19.95 -4.95
CA ALA A 225 5.42 21.30 -4.57
C ALA A 225 6.31 21.87 -3.45
N GLU A 226 6.74 21.03 -2.50
CA GLU A 226 7.70 21.40 -1.44
C GLU A 226 9.09 21.71 -1.99
N ASN A 227 9.50 21.01 -3.05
CA ASN A 227 10.79 21.23 -3.71
C ASN A 227 10.78 22.42 -4.70
N ASP A 228 9.63 23.05 -4.96
CA ASP A 228 9.60 24.23 -5.80
C ASP A 228 10.22 25.42 -5.05
N GLU A 229 11.26 26.01 -5.64
CA GLU A 229 11.82 27.26 -5.18
C GLU A 229 11.39 28.39 -6.12
N TYR A 230 11.11 29.57 -5.55
CA TYR A 230 10.79 30.76 -6.30
C TYR A 230 11.48 31.99 -5.68
N GLN A 231 12.24 32.70 -6.50
CA GLN A 231 12.90 33.92 -6.09
C GLN A 231 12.02 35.12 -6.44
N ALA A 232 11.40 35.70 -5.41
CA ALA A 232 10.54 36.87 -5.58
C ALA A 232 11.30 38.08 -6.14
N PRO A 233 10.66 38.89 -7.00
CA PRO A 233 11.23 40.14 -7.49
C PRO A 233 11.61 41.08 -6.34
N ALA A 234 12.78 41.72 -6.43
CA ALA A 234 13.27 42.64 -5.40
C ALA A 234 12.33 43.84 -5.13
N ASN A 235 11.49 44.18 -6.10
CA ASN A 235 10.50 45.26 -5.98
C ASN A 235 9.21 44.82 -5.27
N GLY A 236 9.03 43.52 -4.96
CA GLY A 236 7.85 42.96 -4.32
C GLY A 236 6.54 43.09 -5.13
N LYS A 237 6.63 43.39 -6.43
CA LYS A 237 5.46 43.60 -7.30
C LYS A 237 5.10 42.32 -8.04
N VAL A 238 3.81 42.00 -8.01
CA VAL A 238 3.20 40.95 -8.83
C VAL A 238 2.97 41.49 -10.24
N SER A 239 3.24 40.67 -11.26
CA SER A 239 2.94 41.01 -12.66
C SER A 239 1.49 40.65 -13.04
N GLU A 240 1.00 41.23 -14.13
CA GLU A 240 -0.33 40.92 -14.67
C GLU A 240 -0.42 39.44 -15.08
N ASP A 241 0.59 38.93 -15.79
CA ASP A 241 0.70 37.51 -16.17
C ASP A 241 0.59 36.55 -14.96
N GLN A 242 1.21 36.91 -13.83
CA GLN A 242 1.14 36.12 -12.59
C GLN A 242 -0.26 36.10 -11.98
N VAL A 243 -1.00 37.21 -12.09
CA VAL A 243 -2.39 37.28 -11.64
C VAL A 243 -3.30 36.48 -12.56
N GLU A 244 -3.11 36.56 -13.88
CA GLU A 244 -3.88 35.78 -14.84
C GLU A 244 -3.65 34.27 -14.67
N GLU A 245 -2.42 33.86 -14.41
CA GLU A 245 -2.07 32.47 -14.11
C GLU A 245 -2.74 31.99 -12.82
N LEU A 246 -2.69 32.79 -11.75
CA LEU A 246 -3.38 32.51 -10.49
C LEU A 246 -4.88 32.31 -10.73
N ILE A 247 -5.53 33.19 -11.48
CA ILE A 247 -6.95 33.09 -11.80
C ILE A 247 -7.24 31.80 -12.56
N ARG A 248 -6.43 31.48 -13.58
CA ARG A 248 -6.56 30.24 -14.36
C ARG A 248 -6.49 29.00 -13.46
N VAL A 249 -5.52 28.96 -12.55
CA VAL A 249 -5.36 27.85 -11.59
C VAL A 249 -6.56 27.76 -10.66
N MET A 250 -7.02 28.88 -10.10
CA MET A 250 -8.13 28.88 -9.16
C MET A 250 -9.46 28.45 -9.81
N ASP A 251 -9.74 28.90 -11.03
CA ASP A 251 -10.96 28.51 -11.75
C ASP A 251 -10.95 27.01 -12.09
N ARG A 252 -9.82 26.48 -12.55
CA ARG A 252 -9.66 25.03 -12.78
C ARG A 252 -9.79 24.21 -11.49
N THR A 253 -9.25 24.74 -10.39
CA THR A 253 -9.38 24.11 -9.07
C THR A 253 -10.85 24.08 -8.64
N ARG A 254 -11.61 25.15 -8.90
CA ARG A 254 -13.05 25.22 -8.61
C ARG A 254 -13.84 24.18 -9.42
N GLU A 255 -13.62 24.13 -10.73
CA GLU A 255 -14.24 23.13 -11.62
C GLU A 255 -13.99 21.69 -11.13
N LEU A 256 -12.74 21.39 -10.77
CA LEU A 256 -12.36 20.07 -10.26
C LEU A 256 -13.11 19.72 -8.96
N ARG A 257 -13.18 20.66 -8.02
CA ARG A 257 -13.89 20.49 -6.75
C ARG A 257 -15.39 20.30 -6.97
N GLU A 258 -16.02 21.12 -7.81
CA GLU A 258 -17.44 21.00 -8.14
C GLU A 258 -17.76 19.64 -8.75
N GLN A 259 -16.93 19.15 -9.68
CA GLN A 259 -17.09 17.82 -10.29
C GLN A 259 -16.96 16.70 -9.25
N GLN A 260 -15.99 16.80 -8.34
CA GLN A 260 -15.80 15.80 -7.28
C GLN A 260 -16.96 15.82 -6.27
N THR A 261 -17.43 17.00 -5.85
CA THR A 261 -18.58 17.14 -4.96
C THR A 261 -19.87 16.63 -5.61
N ALA A 262 -20.11 16.93 -6.88
CA ALA A 262 -21.26 16.41 -7.62
C ALA A 262 -21.24 14.89 -7.70
N ARG A 263 -20.05 14.30 -7.89
CA ARG A 263 -19.87 12.83 -7.90
C ARG A 263 -20.13 12.20 -6.53
N LEU A 264 -19.64 12.82 -5.45
CA LEU A 264 -19.91 12.35 -4.08
C LEU A 264 -21.40 12.42 -3.75
N LYS A 265 -22.06 13.51 -4.14
CA LYS A 265 -23.51 13.67 -3.96
C LYS A 265 -24.30 12.60 -4.72
N ALA A 266 -23.95 12.33 -5.97
CA ALA A 266 -24.59 11.27 -6.76
C ALA A 266 -24.43 9.87 -6.13
N ILE A 267 -23.29 9.60 -5.49
CA ILE A 267 -23.07 8.34 -4.74
C ILE A 267 -23.96 8.30 -3.48
N SER A 268 -24.04 9.42 -2.74
CA SER A 268 -24.91 9.52 -1.56
C SER A 268 -26.39 9.34 -1.91
N ASP A 269 -26.88 10.06 -2.91
CA ASP A 269 -28.29 10.02 -3.33
C ASP A 269 -28.69 8.61 -3.80
N LYS A 270 -27.75 7.87 -4.42
CA LYS A 270 -27.98 6.49 -4.86
C LYS A 270 -28.03 5.51 -3.68
N ALA A 271 -27.16 5.68 -2.68
CA ALA A 271 -27.15 4.86 -1.48
C ALA A 271 -28.45 5.02 -0.65
N ASP A 272 -29.02 6.23 -0.61
CA ASP A 272 -30.28 6.51 0.07
C ASP A 272 -31.50 5.89 -0.66
N GLN A 273 -31.46 5.81 -1.99
CA GLN A 273 -32.54 5.23 -2.81
C GLN A 273 -32.58 3.69 -2.79
N GLU A 274 -31.43 3.03 -2.70
CA GLU A 274 -31.31 1.56 -2.80
C GLU A 274 -31.39 0.83 -1.43
N GLY A 275 -31.60 1.56 -0.33
CA GLY A 275 -31.88 0.97 1.00
C GLY A 275 -30.68 0.27 1.68
N GLY A 276 -29.47 0.52 1.19
CA GLY A 276 -28.22 -0.04 1.72
C GLY A 276 -27.07 0.09 0.72
N LEU A 277 -25.83 0.04 1.22
CA LEU A 277 -24.63 0.12 0.37
C LEU A 277 -24.36 -1.22 -0.32
N SER A 278 -24.41 -1.26 -1.66
CA SER A 278 -23.92 -2.41 -2.42
C SER A 278 -22.38 -2.48 -2.39
N ILE A 279 -21.80 -3.63 -2.75
CA ILE A 279 -20.34 -3.81 -2.90
C ILE A 279 -19.75 -2.80 -3.91
N SER A 280 -20.52 -2.43 -4.93
CA SER A 280 -20.12 -1.41 -5.90
C SER A 280 -20.14 0.01 -5.31
N ASP A 281 -21.07 0.28 -4.39
CA ASP A 281 -21.17 1.56 -3.70
C ASP A 281 -20.11 1.70 -2.60
N PHE A 282 -19.67 0.59 -1.97
CA PHE A 282 -18.50 0.59 -1.09
C PHE A 282 -17.20 0.93 -1.86
N GLY A 283 -17.01 0.34 -3.05
CA GLY A 283 -15.89 0.70 -3.94
C GLY A 283 -15.95 2.16 -4.40
N ALA A 284 -17.14 2.65 -4.76
CA ALA A 284 -17.37 4.04 -5.13
C ALA A 284 -17.12 4.99 -3.94
N MET A 285 -17.54 4.63 -2.73
CA MET A 285 -17.31 5.39 -1.50
C MET A 285 -15.83 5.44 -1.13
N MET A 286 -15.11 4.33 -1.24
CA MET A 286 -13.65 4.29 -1.03
C MET A 286 -12.91 5.14 -2.08
N SER A 287 -13.36 5.14 -3.34
CA SER A 287 -12.85 6.07 -4.36
C SER A 287 -13.22 7.53 -4.05
N GLY A 288 -14.37 7.76 -3.42
CA GLY A 288 -14.81 9.06 -2.92
C GLY A 288 -13.91 9.59 -1.81
N ALA A 289 -13.50 8.73 -0.86
CA ALA A 289 -12.55 9.08 0.20
C ALA A 289 -11.16 9.46 -0.35
N GLN A 290 -10.70 8.82 -1.43
CA GLN A 290 -9.48 9.23 -2.15
C GLN A 290 -9.64 10.63 -2.77
N ASN A 291 -10.80 10.92 -3.35
CA ASN A 291 -11.08 12.23 -3.91
C ASN A 291 -11.19 13.32 -2.84
N ILE A 292 -11.66 12.99 -1.62
CA ILE A 292 -11.71 13.93 -0.49
C ILE A 292 -10.30 14.34 -0.03
N ALA A 293 -9.35 13.41 0.02
CA ALA A 293 -7.94 13.77 0.25
C ALA A 293 -7.42 14.64 -0.91
N GLY A 294 -7.81 14.33 -2.15
CA GLY A 294 -7.52 15.13 -3.34
C GLY A 294 -8.09 16.56 -3.30
N LEU A 295 -9.24 16.81 -2.65
CA LEU A 295 -9.82 18.16 -2.51
C LEU A 295 -8.87 19.15 -1.81
N GLN A 296 -8.07 18.64 -0.86
CA GLN A 296 -7.08 19.44 -0.13
C GLN A 296 -5.86 19.76 -1.00
N THR A 297 -5.48 18.87 -1.91
CA THR A 297 -4.33 19.04 -2.81
C THR A 297 -4.71 19.45 -4.24
N ALA A 298 -5.99 19.72 -4.51
CA ALA A 298 -6.52 20.02 -5.84
C ALA A 298 -5.80 21.22 -6.49
N GLU A 299 -5.51 22.25 -5.70
CA GLU A 299 -4.80 23.43 -6.18
C GLU A 299 -3.35 23.09 -6.59
N ILE A 300 -2.67 22.25 -5.79
CA ILE A 300 -1.32 21.74 -6.13
C ILE A 300 -1.36 20.93 -7.41
N GLU A 301 -2.35 20.04 -7.56
CA GLU A 301 -2.52 19.21 -8.76
C GLU A 301 -2.70 20.05 -10.01
N VAL A 302 -3.52 21.11 -9.96
CA VAL A 302 -3.73 22.02 -11.09
C VAL A 302 -2.44 22.77 -11.44
N VAL A 303 -1.72 23.30 -10.46
CA VAL A 303 -0.44 23.99 -10.69
C VAL A 303 0.58 23.04 -11.34
N LYS A 304 0.81 21.87 -10.76
CA LYS A 304 1.84 20.94 -11.23
C LYS A 304 1.47 20.27 -12.55
N SER A 305 0.20 19.96 -12.80
CA SER A 305 -0.25 19.41 -14.09
C SER A 305 -0.15 20.43 -15.23
N GLY A 306 -0.27 21.73 -14.93
CA GLY A 306 0.00 22.82 -15.87
C GLY A 306 1.48 23.13 -16.08
N GLY A 307 2.40 22.42 -15.40
CA GLY A 307 3.83 22.70 -15.43
C GLY A 307 4.24 23.97 -14.65
N GLY A 308 3.36 24.48 -13.79
CA GLY A 308 3.60 25.67 -12.98
C GLY A 308 4.45 25.40 -11.74
N ASN A 309 4.96 26.49 -11.15
CA ASN A 309 5.75 26.48 -9.92
C ASN A 309 4.84 26.79 -8.71
N TRP A 310 4.79 25.87 -7.74
CA TRP A 310 3.96 26.01 -6.54
C TRP A 310 4.40 27.14 -5.62
N ALA A 311 5.70 27.37 -5.47
CA ALA A 311 6.23 28.45 -4.64
C ALA A 311 5.91 29.83 -5.22
N GLU A 312 5.97 29.99 -6.55
CA GLU A 312 5.52 31.19 -7.25
C GLU A 312 4.02 31.42 -7.03
N HIS A 313 3.20 30.39 -7.26
CA HIS A 313 1.76 30.45 -7.07
C HIS A 313 1.37 30.88 -5.65
N GLN A 314 1.99 30.27 -4.63
CA GLN A 314 1.79 30.64 -3.23
C GLN A 314 2.25 32.07 -2.93
N TRP A 315 3.40 32.49 -3.48
CA TRP A 315 3.91 33.84 -3.29
C TRP A 315 2.95 34.88 -3.88
N VAL A 316 2.47 34.69 -5.10
CA VAL A 316 1.52 35.59 -5.78
C VAL A 316 0.24 35.70 -4.96
N LYS A 317 -0.36 34.55 -4.60
CA LYS A 317 -1.60 34.49 -3.81
C LYS A 317 -1.46 35.22 -2.47
N ASN A 318 -0.37 34.98 -1.73
CA ASN A 318 -0.12 35.62 -0.45
C ASN A 318 0.18 37.12 -0.58
N THR A 319 0.84 37.53 -1.66
CA THR A 319 1.16 38.93 -1.92
C THR A 319 -0.09 39.74 -2.25
N LEU A 320 -0.98 39.22 -3.10
CA LEU A 320 -2.27 39.84 -3.39
C LEU A 320 -3.17 39.88 -2.16
N ARG A 321 -3.19 38.82 -1.35
CA ARG A 321 -3.92 38.79 -0.08
C ARG A 321 -3.42 39.86 0.89
N THR A 322 -2.11 39.98 1.03
CA THR A 322 -1.49 41.02 1.87
C THR A 322 -1.86 42.40 1.37
N ALA A 323 -1.84 42.62 0.06
CA ALA A 323 -2.23 43.89 -0.54
C ALA A 323 -3.73 44.20 -0.34
N TRP A 324 -4.61 43.21 -0.42
CA TRP A 324 -6.04 43.36 -0.13
C TRP A 324 -6.32 43.68 1.35
N ILE A 325 -5.58 43.07 2.28
CA ILE A 325 -5.71 43.34 3.73
C ILE A 325 -5.23 44.75 4.06
N GLN A 326 -4.04 45.11 3.57
CA GLN A 326 -3.40 46.38 3.94
C GLN A 326 -3.99 47.56 3.16
N LYS A 327 -4.32 47.39 1.87
CA LYS A 327 -4.91 48.37 0.94
C LYS A 327 -4.02 49.58 0.64
N ASP A 328 -3.34 50.11 1.64
CA ASP A 328 -2.33 51.15 1.57
C ASP A 328 -1.02 50.71 2.26
N GLY A 329 0.08 51.42 1.98
CA GLY A 329 1.41 51.04 2.47
C GLY A 329 2.51 51.32 1.45
N SER A 330 3.48 50.40 1.34
CA SER A 330 4.62 50.52 0.42
C SER A 330 4.17 50.64 -1.04
N ALA A 331 5.06 51.15 -1.91
CA ALA A 331 4.78 51.24 -3.34
C ALA A 331 4.45 49.88 -3.99
N ALA A 332 4.95 48.78 -3.41
CA ALA A 332 4.63 47.42 -3.84
C ALA A 332 3.20 47.02 -3.44
N ILE A 333 2.80 47.32 -2.19
CA ILE A 333 1.44 47.03 -1.69
C ILE A 333 0.39 47.78 -2.51
N GLN A 334 0.61 49.07 -2.75
CA GLN A 334 -0.32 49.87 -3.56
C GLN A 334 -0.42 49.37 -5.00
N HIS A 335 0.71 48.95 -5.60
CA HIS A 335 0.72 48.35 -6.93
C HIS A 335 -0.08 47.05 -6.98
N ASN A 336 0.20 46.13 -6.05
CA ASN A 336 -0.46 44.83 -5.97
C ASN A 336 -1.94 44.96 -5.65
N TYR A 337 -2.33 45.96 -4.84
CA TYR A 337 -3.74 46.24 -4.54
C TYR A 337 -4.49 46.77 -5.76
N ARG A 338 -3.87 47.66 -6.56
CA ARG A 338 -4.47 48.09 -7.84
C ARG A 338 -4.64 46.93 -8.81
N LEU A 339 -3.66 46.02 -8.90
CA LEU A 339 -3.80 44.81 -9.71
C LEU A 339 -4.95 43.94 -9.19
N TYR A 340 -5.06 43.74 -7.87
CA TYR A 340 -6.19 43.03 -7.29
C TYR A 340 -7.53 43.67 -7.70
N GLN A 341 -7.65 45.01 -7.62
CA GLN A 341 -8.87 45.73 -7.97
C GLN A 341 -9.27 45.56 -9.44
N GLN A 342 -8.29 45.46 -10.35
CA GLN A 342 -8.56 45.21 -11.78
C GLN A 342 -9.20 43.83 -12.01
N TYR A 343 -8.87 42.84 -11.17
CA TYR A 343 -9.35 41.47 -11.28
C TYR A 343 -10.27 41.06 -10.11
N GLU A 344 -10.88 42.04 -9.41
CA GLU A 344 -11.61 41.82 -8.16
C GLU A 344 -12.71 40.76 -8.33
N ASP A 345 -13.51 40.87 -9.39
CA ASP A 345 -14.62 39.94 -9.68
C ASP A 345 -14.17 38.47 -9.77
N LYS A 346 -12.91 38.22 -10.16
CA LYS A 346 -12.36 36.86 -10.31
C LYS A 346 -11.57 36.42 -9.08
N LEU A 347 -10.94 37.34 -8.37
CA LEU A 347 -10.06 37.04 -7.23
C LEU A 347 -10.78 37.05 -5.88
N GLN A 348 -11.91 37.74 -5.77
CA GLN A 348 -12.60 37.94 -4.49
C GLN A 348 -12.89 36.61 -3.79
N ALA A 349 -13.39 35.60 -4.52
CA ALA A 349 -13.72 34.28 -3.98
C ALA A 349 -12.51 33.47 -3.45
N TYR A 350 -11.29 33.92 -3.72
CA TYR A 350 -10.06 33.16 -3.46
C TYR A 350 -9.07 33.89 -2.54
N ILE A 351 -9.10 35.22 -2.54
CA ILE A 351 -8.19 36.08 -1.78
C ILE A 351 -8.86 36.63 -0.51
N THR A 352 -10.18 36.80 -0.52
CA THR A 352 -10.95 37.31 0.62
C THR A 352 -11.50 36.15 1.47
N PRO A 353 -11.65 36.32 2.80
CA PRO A 353 -12.06 35.27 3.72
C PRO A 353 -13.51 34.80 3.55
#